data_AF-A0A2W7A4B6-F1
#
_entry.id   AF-A0A2W7A4B6-F1
#
_cell.length_a   1.000
_cell.length_b   1.000
_cell.length_c   1.000
_cell.angle_alpha   90.00
_cell.angle_beta   90.00
_cell.angle_gamma   90.00
#
_symmetry.space_group_name_H-M   'P 1'
#
loop_
_entity.id
_entity.type
_entity.pdbx_description
1 polymer ?
#
loop_
_entity_poly.entity_id
_entity_poly.type
_entity_poly.pdbx_seq_one_letter_code
_entity_poly.pdbx_strand_id
1 'polypeptide(L)'
;MPEVIADTSVIQYLYQSAHFSILPILYSSVVVPLAVVNELEEGRNIGISLPNIEDFDWIQVVRLHPQNLVAQISGLGQGEREVISVAVGSPSSLAVKVHSPLPSDR
;
A
#
# COMPACT_ATOMS: atom_id res chain seq x y z
N MET A 1 0.54 -3.88 19.03
CA MET A 1 -0.22 -3.15 17.99
C MET A 1 -0.35 -4.07 16.79
N PRO A 2 -1.45 -4.02 16.03
CA PRO A 2 -1.60 -4.86 14.84
C PRO A 2 -0.53 -4.48 13.80
N GLU A 3 -0.12 -5.47 13.01
CA GLU A 3 0.67 -5.22 11.80
C GLU A 3 -0.20 -4.47 10.80
N VAL A 4 0.24 -3.29 10.36
CA VAL A 4 -0.52 -2.48 9.40
C VAL A 4 0.05 -2.66 8.01
N ILE A 5 -0.80 -2.96 7.04
CA ILE A 5 -0.41 -3.20 5.65
C ILE A 5 -1.09 -2.14 4.79
N ALA A 6 -0.29 -1.27 4.17
CA ALA A 6 -0.78 -0.12 3.43
C ALA A 6 -0.69 -0.34 1.93
N ASP A 7 -1.72 0.07 1.20
CA ASP A 7 -1.69 0.12 -0.25
C ASP A 7 -1.12 1.44 -0.79
N THR A 8 -1.03 1.51 -2.12
CA THR A 8 -0.54 2.67 -2.87
C THR A 8 -1.33 3.93 -2.56
N SER A 9 -2.65 3.82 -2.41
CA SER A 9 -3.54 4.96 -2.19
C SER A 9 -3.31 5.64 -0.83
N VAL A 10 -3.10 4.85 0.23
CA VAL A 10 -2.77 5.38 1.56
C VAL A 10 -1.49 6.19 1.52
N ILE A 11 -0.45 5.64 0.90
CA ILE A 11 0.87 6.27 0.78
C ILE A 11 0.75 7.56 -0.04
N GLN A 12 0.13 7.48 -1.22
CA GLN A 12 -0.05 8.62 -2.11
C GLN A 12 -0.77 9.78 -1.43
N TYR A 13 -1.98 9.54 -0.89
CA TYR A 13 -2.81 10.63 -0.38
C TYR A 13 -2.21 11.27 0.87
N LEU A 14 -1.62 10.47 1.77
CA LEU A 14 -0.95 11.02 2.95
C LEU A 14 0.30 11.82 2.56
N TYR A 15 1.07 11.36 1.58
CA TYR A 15 2.23 12.09 1.09
C TYR A 15 1.85 13.41 0.41
N GLN A 16 0.91 13.37 -0.52
CA GLN A 16 0.45 14.56 -1.25
C GLN A 16 -0.26 15.57 -0.36
N SER A 17 -0.84 15.12 0.76
CA SER A 17 -1.45 16.00 1.75
C SER A 17 -0.46 16.46 2.83
N ALA A 18 0.82 16.12 2.76
CA ALA A 18 1.85 16.43 3.78
C ALA A 18 1.59 15.80 5.17
N HIS A 19 0.88 14.68 5.24
CA HIS A 19 0.56 13.95 6.48
C HIS A 19 1.23 12.57 6.57
N PHE A 20 2.16 12.22 5.67
CA PHE A 20 2.80 10.90 5.62
C PHE A 20 3.47 10.47 6.94
N SER A 21 4.02 11.42 7.68
CA SER A 21 4.64 11.20 9.00
C SER A 21 3.67 10.73 10.08
N ILE A 22 2.35 10.75 9.85
CA ILE A 22 1.37 10.25 10.83
C ILE A 22 1.42 8.73 10.97
N LEU A 23 1.84 7.99 9.93
CA LEU A 23 1.88 6.53 9.93
C LEU A 23 2.77 5.94 11.04
N PRO A 24 4.05 6.34 11.19
CA PRO A 24 4.88 5.83 12.28
C PRO A 24 4.41 6.30 13.65
N ILE A 25 3.72 7.44 13.76
CA ILE A 25 3.15 7.91 15.05
C ILE A 25 2.00 7.01 15.49
N LEU A 26 1.13 6.60 14.55
CA LEU A 26 -0.04 5.78 14.85
C LEU A 26 0.28 4.30 14.98
N TYR A 27 1.29 3.80 14.28
CA TYR A 27 1.50 2.35 14.11
C TYR A 27 2.91 1.86 14.43
N SER A 28 3.86 2.77 14.73
CA SER A 28 5.31 2.49 14.87
C SER A 28 5.99 2.03 13.58
N SER A 29 5.39 1.09 12.84
CA SER A 29 5.85 0.60 11.55
C SER A 29 4.67 0.24 10.65
N VAL A 30 4.94 0.12 9.34
CA VAL A 30 3.94 -0.32 8.34
C VAL A 30 4.61 -1.26 7.35
N VAL A 31 3.85 -2.23 6.90
CA VAL A 31 4.22 -3.20 5.88
C VAL A 31 3.71 -2.72 4.53
N VAL A 32 4.58 -2.74 3.52
CA VAL A 32 4.25 -2.36 2.15
C VAL A 32 4.66 -3.50 1.22
N PRO A 33 3.72 -4.09 0.45
CA PRO A 33 4.08 -5.11 -0.51
C PRO A 33 4.93 -4.58 -1.67
N LEU A 34 5.75 -5.43 -2.28
CA LEU A 34 6.60 -5.04 -3.39
C LEU A 34 5.81 -4.47 -4.58
N ALA A 35 4.63 -5.00 -4.91
CA ALA A 35 3.82 -4.41 -5.99
C ALA A 35 3.43 -2.96 -5.70
N VAL A 36 3.17 -2.60 -4.44
CA VAL A 36 2.88 -1.21 -4.05
C VAL A 36 4.11 -0.33 -4.25
N VAL A 37 5.31 -0.81 -3.90
CA VAL A 37 6.57 -0.09 -4.17
C VAL A 37 6.75 0.16 -5.66
N ASN A 38 6.50 -0.85 -6.50
CA ASN A 38 6.61 -0.73 -7.96
C ASN A 38 5.59 0.27 -8.53
N GLU A 39 4.33 0.24 -8.08
CA GLU A 39 3.31 1.21 -8.49
C GLU A 39 3.71 2.65 -8.13
N LEU A 40 4.32 2.85 -6.95
CA LEU A 40 4.83 4.16 -6.53
C LEU A 40 6.03 4.61 -7.38
N GLU A 41 6.94 3.72 -7.73
CA GLU A 41 8.04 3.98 -8.67
C GLU A 41 7.53 4.39 -10.05
N GLU A 42 6.59 3.64 -10.61
CA GLU A 42 5.95 3.97 -11.88
C GLU A 42 5.30 5.36 -11.84
N GLY A 43 4.55 5.67 -10.76
CA GLY A 43 3.97 6.99 -10.54
C GLY A 43 5.00 8.11 -10.47
N ARG A 44 6.13 7.90 -9.78
CA ARG A 44 7.24 8.87 -9.73
C ARG A 44 7.86 9.09 -11.11
N ASN A 45 8.05 8.03 -11.89
CA ASN A 45 8.64 8.09 -13.23
C ASN A 45 7.79 8.93 -14.22
N ILE A 46 6.47 9.02 -14.00
CA ILE A 46 5.57 9.88 -14.79
C ILE A 46 5.32 11.26 -14.14
N GLY A 47 6.06 11.61 -13.08
CA GLY A 47 6.03 12.94 -12.47
C GLY A 47 4.98 13.13 -11.36
N ILE A 48 4.34 12.05 -10.88
CA ILE A 48 3.45 12.15 -9.71
C ILE A 48 4.32 12.34 -8.46
N SER A 49 3.92 13.29 -7.60
CA SER A 49 4.57 13.51 -6.31
C SER A 49 4.24 12.34 -5.35
N LEU A 50 5.23 11.47 -5.15
CA LEU A 50 5.16 10.25 -4.32
C LEU A 50 6.49 10.06 -3.58
N PRO A 51 6.48 9.42 -2.40
CA PRO A 51 7.71 9.18 -1.64
C PRO A 51 8.57 8.09 -2.29
N ASN A 52 9.88 8.14 -2.03
CA ASN A 52 10.73 6.97 -2.16
C ASN A 52 10.60 6.12 -0.90
N ILE A 53 10.04 4.91 -1.01
CA ILE A 53 9.77 4.07 0.17
C ILE A 53 11.04 3.65 0.91
N GLU A 54 12.15 3.47 0.18
CA GLU A 54 13.44 3.10 0.76
C GLU A 54 14.05 4.18 1.66
N ASP A 55 13.55 5.43 1.61
CA ASP A 55 14.04 6.53 2.45
C ASP A 55 13.48 6.47 3.90
N PHE A 56 12.63 5.49 4.21
CA PHE A 56 11.89 5.43 5.48
C PHE A 56 12.12 4.10 6.23
N ASP A 57 12.94 4.14 7.28
CA ASP A 57 13.31 2.96 8.10
C ASP A 57 12.13 2.31 8.85
N TRP A 58 11.01 3.00 9.00
CA TRP A 58 9.79 2.49 9.63
C TRP A 58 8.88 1.72 8.66
N ILE A 59 9.26 1.63 7.38
CA ILE A 59 8.53 0.87 6.37
C ILE A 59 9.23 -0.46 6.11
N GLN A 60 8.47 -1.54 6.20
CA GLN A 60 8.94 -2.90 5.91
C GLN A 60 8.40 -3.35 4.56
N VAL A 61 9.30 -3.57 3.59
CA VAL A 61 8.90 -4.08 2.28
C VAL A 61 8.85 -5.60 2.28
N VAL A 62 7.71 -6.17 1.86
CA VAL A 62 7.53 -7.62 1.78
C VAL A 62 7.33 -8.08 0.34
N ARG A 63 7.97 -9.19 -0.02
CA ARG A 63 7.79 -9.84 -1.33
C ARG A 63 6.87 -11.03 -1.18
N LEU A 64 5.76 -11.02 -1.93
CA LEU A 64 4.85 -12.15 -2.00
C LEU A 64 5.24 -13.08 -3.14
N HIS A 65 5.24 -14.38 -2.86
CA HIS A 65 5.34 -15.38 -3.92
C HIS A 65 3.95 -15.55 -4.57
N PRO A 66 3.84 -15.77 -5.89
CA PRO A 66 2.57 -15.80 -6.63
C PRO A 66 1.56 -16.91 -6.26
N GLN A 67 1.66 -17.57 -5.11
CA GLN A 67 0.86 -18.75 -4.76
C GLN A 67 -0.39 -18.46 -3.91
N ASN A 68 -0.74 -17.21 -3.62
CA ASN A 68 -1.85 -16.89 -2.72
C ASN A 68 -3.19 -16.62 -3.44
N LEU A 69 -4.25 -17.20 -2.88
CA LEU A 69 -5.66 -17.31 -3.34
C LEU A 69 -6.33 -16.03 -3.89
N VAL A 70 -5.76 -14.83 -3.68
CA VAL A 70 -6.40 -13.53 -3.96
C VAL A 70 -6.31 -13.13 -5.44
N ALA A 71 -5.49 -13.81 -6.24
CA ALA A 71 -5.31 -13.54 -7.67
C ALA A 71 -6.61 -13.58 -8.50
N GLN A 72 -7.68 -14.20 -7.98
CA GLN A 72 -8.95 -14.39 -8.69
C GLN A 72 -10.01 -13.32 -8.39
N ILE A 73 -9.73 -12.32 -7.56
CA ILE A 73 -10.70 -11.25 -7.28
C ILE A 73 -10.66 -10.20 -8.40
N SER A 74 -11.71 -10.20 -9.22
CA SER A 74 -11.91 -9.23 -10.29
C SER A 74 -12.01 -7.80 -9.75
N GLY A 75 -11.45 -6.83 -10.48
CA GLY A 75 -11.55 -5.40 -10.17
C GLY A 75 -10.49 -4.87 -9.19
N LEU A 76 -9.54 -5.70 -8.74
CA LEU A 76 -8.41 -5.26 -7.93
C LEU A 76 -7.16 -4.99 -8.77
N GLY A 77 -6.39 -3.96 -8.41
CA GLY A 77 -5.03 -3.72 -8.87
C GLY A 77 -4.03 -4.74 -8.31
N GLN A 78 -2.78 -4.73 -8.79
CA GLN A 78 -1.76 -5.66 -8.29
C GLN A 78 -1.38 -5.35 -6.84
N GLY A 79 -1.16 -4.08 -6.49
CA GLY A 79 -0.88 -3.65 -5.13
C GLY A 79 -1.98 -4.03 -4.15
N GLU A 80 -3.25 -3.85 -4.52
CA GLU A 80 -4.40 -4.21 -3.69
C GLU A 80 -4.49 -5.72 -3.42
N ARG A 81 -4.25 -6.55 -4.45
CA ARG A 81 -4.21 -8.01 -4.30
C ARG A 81 -3.11 -8.44 -3.34
N GLU A 82 -1.95 -7.81 -3.42
CA GLU A 82 -0.82 -8.12 -2.56
C GLU A 82 -1.08 -7.68 -1.11
N VAL A 83 -1.64 -6.49 -0.88
CA VAL A 83 -2.03 -6.04 0.47
C VAL A 83 -2.98 -7.03 1.14
N ILE A 84 -4.03 -7.46 0.42
CA ILE A 84 -4.99 -8.46 0.94
C ILE A 84 -4.30 -9.80 1.17
N SER A 85 -3.41 -10.22 0.26
CA SER A 85 -2.67 -11.49 0.40
C SER A 85 -1.77 -11.51 1.63
N VAL A 86 -1.06 -10.41 1.93
CA VAL A 86 -0.28 -10.27 3.17
C VAL A 86 -1.23 -10.35 4.37
N ALA A 87 -2.34 -9.59 4.35
CA ALA A 87 -3.26 -9.51 5.48
C ALA A 87 -3.92 -10.86 5.83
N VAL A 88 -4.31 -11.63 4.81
CA VAL A 88 -4.87 -12.99 5.00
C VAL A 88 -3.83 -13.95 5.60
N GLY A 89 -2.55 -13.77 5.27
CA GLY A 89 -1.44 -14.56 5.82
C GLY A 89 -1.04 -14.19 7.26
N SER A 90 -1.42 -13.00 7.72
CA SER A 90 -1.07 -12.45 9.05
C SER A 90 -2.31 -12.28 9.93
N PRO A 91 -2.66 -13.25 10.80
CA PRO A 91 -3.75 -13.12 11.75
C PRO A 91 -3.57 -11.87 12.63
N SER A 92 -4.64 -11.07 12.79
CA SER A 92 -4.63 -9.80 13.54
C SER A 92 -3.89 -8.62 12.88
N SER A 93 -3.59 -8.70 11.58
CA SER A 93 -3.17 -7.54 10.79
C SER A 93 -4.33 -6.62 10.40
N LEU A 94 -4.01 -5.39 10.01
CA LEU A 94 -4.95 -4.38 9.49
C LEU A 94 -4.51 -3.95 8.08
N ALA A 95 -5.30 -4.30 7.07
CA ALA A 95 -5.16 -3.74 5.73
C ALA A 95 -5.82 -2.36 5.64
N VAL A 96 -5.10 -1.36 5.15
CA VAL A 96 -5.58 0.02 5.02
C VAL A 96 -5.54 0.43 3.54
N LYS A 97 -6.67 0.99 3.07
CA LYS A 97 -6.87 1.51 1.72
C LYS A 97 -7.69 2.80 1.77
N VAL A 98 -7.43 3.73 0.86
CA VAL A 98 -8.29 4.87 0.58
C VAL A 98 -9.14 4.56 -0.66
N HIS A 99 -10.45 4.57 -0.51
CA HIS A 99 -11.35 4.45 -1.66
C HIS A 99 -11.52 5.82 -2.33
N SER A 100 -10.96 6.00 -3.52
CA SER A 100 -11.38 7.09 -4.40
C SER A 100 -12.74 6.72 -5.01
N PRO A 101 -13.77 7.58 -4.96
CA PRO A 101 -14.97 7.33 -5.74
C PRO A 101 -14.55 7.16 -7.21
N LEU A 102 -15.04 6.10 -7.86
CA LEU A 102 -14.95 6.00 -9.32
C LEU A 102 -15.39 7.35 -9.90
N PRO A 103 -14.72 7.89 -10.94
CA PRO A 103 -15.36 8.92 -11.72
C PRO A 103 -16.68 8.31 -12.19
N SER A 104 -17.80 8.83 -11.69
CA SER A 104 -19.11 8.55 -12.27
C SER A 104 -18.96 8.88 -13.75
N ASP A 105 -19.19 7.89 -14.63
CA ASP A 105 -19.18 8.07 -16.08
C ASP A 105 -19.75 9.45 -16.43
N ARG A 106 -18.86 10.34 -16.90
CA ARG A 106 -19.20 11.63 -17.49
C ARG A 106 -18.83 11.58 -18.96
#